data_AF-A0A2V9QIJ1-F1
#
_entry.id   AF-A0A2V9QIJ1-F1
#
_cell.length_a   1.000
_cell.length_b   1.000
_cell.length_c   1.000
_cell.angle_alpha   90.00
_cell.angle_beta   90.00
_cell.angle_gamma   90.00
#
_symmetry.space_group_name_H-M   'P 1'
#
loop_
_entity.id
_entity.type
_entity.pdbx_description
1 polymer ?
#
loop_
_entity_poly.entity_id
_entity_poly.type
_entity_poly.pdbx_seq_one_letter_code
_entity_poly.pdbx_strand_id
1 'polypeptide(L)'
;MFKAKQVANVKDMEYATAGDFCTIFDEDMNSLYLLSLLLAGDGKKAEQCFVEGLENATSRNRVFKEWARSWARRAIIQNALRIVNPRPNGRGGSWDSSSMNRCGEMLSERAEIMAVIELRPFDRFVFVMSVLEGYSDHDCSILLGCSRQDVLAAKTRALQQIGSVAELRLKREASINSEELLANQSPSSIVEAAA
;
A
#
# COMPACT_ATOMS: atom_id res chain seq x y z
N MET A 1 -13.86 54.27 17.67
CA MET A 1 -12.98 53.75 16.59
C MET A 1 -12.28 52.50 17.09
N PHE A 2 -12.48 51.36 16.44
CA PHE A 2 -11.66 50.15 16.68
C PHE A 2 -10.82 49.88 15.43
N LYS A 3 -9.48 49.92 15.55
CA LYS A 3 -8.61 49.48 14.47
C LYS A 3 -8.61 47.95 14.44
N ALA A 4 -9.12 47.36 13.38
CA ALA A 4 -8.89 45.95 13.09
C ALA A 4 -7.39 45.74 12.86
N LYS A 5 -6.73 45.01 13.78
CA LYS A 5 -5.33 44.61 13.62
C LYS A 5 -5.28 43.51 12.57
N GLN A 6 -4.89 43.86 11.33
CA GLN A 6 -4.74 42.88 10.26
C GLN A 6 -3.76 41.79 10.68
N VAL A 7 -4.24 40.54 10.75
CA VAL A 7 -3.39 39.35 10.87
C VAL A 7 -2.93 38.97 9.46
N ALA A 8 -2.13 39.85 8.86
CA ALA A 8 -1.53 39.65 7.55
C ALA A 8 -0.30 38.73 7.67
N ASN A 9 -0.56 37.43 7.87
CA ASN A 9 0.38 36.37 7.47
C ASN A 9 -0.29 35.48 6.43
N VAL A 10 -0.81 36.12 5.38
CA VAL A 10 -1.12 35.42 4.14
C VAL A 10 0.22 35.08 3.51
N LYS A 11 0.75 33.88 3.79
CA LYS A 11 1.55 33.19 2.78
C LYS A 11 0.68 33.13 1.54
N ASP A 12 1.17 33.65 0.41
CA ASP A 12 0.44 33.54 -0.85
C ASP A 12 0.16 32.05 -1.12
N MET A 13 -1.12 31.69 -1.13
CA MET A 13 -1.56 30.33 -1.40
C MET A 13 -1.45 30.08 -2.90
N GLU A 14 -0.21 29.87 -3.34
CA GLU A 14 0.14 29.60 -4.72
C GLU A 14 -0.49 28.26 -5.17
N TYR A 15 -0.99 28.22 -6.39
CA TYR A 15 -1.50 27.00 -6.98
C TYR A 15 -0.36 26.15 -7.56
N ALA A 16 -0.47 24.84 -7.42
CA ALA A 16 0.40 23.88 -8.07
C ALA A 16 0.27 23.98 -9.59
N THR A 17 1.41 24.04 -10.26
CA THR A 17 1.56 23.97 -11.71
C THR A 17 1.81 22.52 -12.13
N ALA A 18 1.82 22.26 -13.45
CA ALA A 18 2.28 20.98 -13.97
C ALA A 18 3.73 20.66 -13.56
N GLY A 19 4.60 21.68 -13.42
CA GLY A 19 5.97 21.51 -12.96
C GLY A 19 6.06 21.00 -11.52
N ASP A 20 5.28 21.57 -10.60
CA ASP A 20 5.23 21.12 -9.20
C ASP A 20 4.78 19.65 -9.11
N PHE A 21 3.81 19.22 -9.94
CA PHE A 21 3.40 17.82 -10.01
C PHE A 21 4.47 16.90 -10.62
N CYS A 22 5.19 17.32 -11.66
CA CYS A 22 6.31 16.54 -12.19
C CYS A 22 7.40 16.33 -11.12
N THR A 23 7.78 17.39 -10.39
CA THR A 23 8.73 17.28 -9.27
C THR A 23 8.22 16.34 -8.18
N ILE A 24 6.93 16.42 -7.81
CA ILE A 24 6.34 15.49 -6.82
C ILE A 24 6.38 14.04 -7.30
N PHE A 25 6.09 13.77 -8.58
CA PHE A 25 6.11 12.40 -9.11
C PHE A 25 7.53 11.83 -9.27
N ASP A 26 8.55 12.68 -9.37
CA ASP A 26 9.97 12.31 -9.37
C ASP A 26 10.49 12.06 -7.93
N GLU A 27 10.27 13.01 -7.02
CA GLU A 27 10.65 12.92 -5.60
C GLU A 27 9.98 11.75 -4.87
N ASP A 28 8.64 11.64 -4.95
CA ASP A 28 7.86 10.60 -4.26
C ASP A 28 7.78 9.31 -5.10
N MET A 29 8.47 9.19 -6.24
CA MET A 29 8.30 8.15 -7.28
C MET A 29 8.14 6.74 -6.70
N ASN A 30 9.07 6.32 -5.84
CA ASN A 30 9.04 4.98 -5.24
C ASN A 30 7.76 4.72 -4.42
N SER A 31 7.28 5.72 -3.69
CA SER A 31 6.06 5.60 -2.86
C SER A 31 4.78 5.66 -3.70
N LEU A 32 4.75 6.50 -4.74
CA LEU A 32 3.61 6.66 -5.64
C LEU A 32 3.48 5.46 -6.59
N TYR A 33 4.58 4.91 -7.09
CA TYR A 33 4.59 3.68 -7.88
C TYR A 33 4.22 2.46 -7.02
N LEU A 34 4.69 2.38 -5.77
CA LEU A 34 4.26 1.33 -4.85
C LEU A 34 2.76 1.42 -4.55
N LEU A 35 2.20 2.63 -4.35
CA LEU A 35 0.75 2.84 -4.20
C LEU A 35 -0.02 2.34 -5.44
N SER A 36 0.43 2.71 -6.65
CA SER A 36 -0.12 2.18 -7.90
C SER A 36 -0.07 0.65 -7.96
N LEU A 37 1.05 0.03 -7.56
CA LEU A 37 1.24 -1.42 -7.60
C LEU A 37 0.34 -2.17 -6.60
N LEU A 38 0.26 -1.69 -5.36
CA LEU A 38 -0.59 -2.28 -4.31
C LEU A 38 -2.08 -2.19 -4.69
N LEU A 39 -2.51 -1.11 -5.33
CA LEU A 39 -3.89 -0.99 -5.82
C LEU A 39 -4.12 -1.88 -7.06
N ALA A 40 -3.27 -1.76 -8.08
CA ALA A 40 -3.41 -2.47 -9.35
C ALA A 40 -3.34 -3.99 -9.22
N GLY A 41 -2.42 -4.50 -8.39
CA GLY A 41 -2.13 -5.94 -8.23
C GLY A 41 -1.48 -6.58 -9.47
N ASP A 42 -0.99 -5.78 -10.41
CA ASP A 42 -0.28 -6.18 -11.63
C ASP A 42 0.66 -5.04 -12.05
N GLY A 43 1.86 -5.38 -12.53
CA GLY A 43 2.88 -4.39 -12.88
C GLY A 43 2.48 -3.48 -14.05
N LYS A 44 1.84 -4.01 -15.09
CA LYS A 44 1.45 -3.22 -16.26
C LYS A 44 0.32 -2.25 -15.93
N LYS A 45 -0.65 -2.70 -15.13
CA LYS A 45 -1.71 -1.83 -14.59
C LYS A 45 -1.17 -0.80 -13.59
N ALA A 46 -0.11 -1.11 -12.86
CA ALA A 46 0.56 -0.16 -11.96
C ALA A 46 1.24 0.98 -12.73
N GLU A 47 2.01 0.63 -13.76
CA GLU A 47 2.64 1.57 -14.69
C GLU A 47 1.61 2.48 -15.36
N GLN A 48 0.56 1.89 -15.95
CA GLN A 48 -0.55 2.65 -16.54
C GLN A 48 -1.22 3.59 -15.53
N CYS A 49 -1.50 3.11 -14.31
CA CYS A 49 -2.12 3.90 -13.25
C CYS A 49 -1.25 5.07 -12.78
N PHE A 50 0.07 4.89 -12.76
CA PHE A 50 1.05 5.92 -12.40
C PHE A 50 1.15 7.01 -13.48
N VAL A 51 1.33 6.62 -14.75
CA VAL A 51 1.46 7.57 -15.88
C VAL A 51 0.18 8.36 -16.09
N GLU A 52 -0.98 7.69 -16.21
CA GLU A 52 -2.28 8.38 -16.28
C GLU A 52 -2.55 9.18 -14.98
N GLY A 53 -1.88 8.83 -13.86
CA GLY A 53 -1.92 9.52 -12.56
C GLY A 53 -1.37 10.93 -12.63
N LEU A 54 -0.19 11.10 -13.22
CA LEU A 54 0.44 12.40 -13.44
C LEU A 54 -0.40 13.28 -14.40
N GLU A 55 -0.89 12.70 -15.50
CA GLU A 55 -1.77 13.39 -16.45
C GLU A 55 -3.07 13.89 -15.79
N ASN A 56 -3.72 13.08 -14.96
CA ASN A 56 -4.95 13.46 -14.28
C ASN A 56 -4.73 14.40 -13.09
N ALA A 57 -3.56 14.37 -12.46
CA ALA A 57 -3.17 15.34 -11.43
C ALA A 57 -3.02 16.75 -12.01
N THR A 58 -2.37 16.87 -13.17
CA THR A 58 -2.08 18.17 -13.83
C THR A 58 -3.26 18.79 -14.57
N SER A 59 -4.15 17.98 -15.16
CA SER A 59 -5.17 18.46 -16.10
C SER A 59 -6.51 18.88 -15.50
N ARG A 60 -6.87 18.43 -14.29
CA ARG A 60 -8.28 18.42 -13.84
C ARG A 60 -8.69 19.46 -12.80
N ASN A 61 -7.79 19.95 -11.94
CA ASN A 61 -8.13 20.91 -10.89
C ASN A 61 -6.95 21.84 -10.56
N ARG A 62 -7.24 23.09 -10.20
CA ARG A 62 -6.27 23.96 -9.51
C ARG A 62 -6.26 23.59 -8.03
N VAL A 63 -5.10 23.21 -7.51
CA VAL A 63 -4.88 22.78 -6.12
C VAL A 63 -3.77 23.65 -5.54
N PHE A 64 -3.85 24.07 -4.27
CA PHE A 64 -2.78 24.83 -3.63
C PHE A 64 -1.53 23.94 -3.42
N LYS A 65 -0.32 24.50 -3.56
CA LYS A 65 0.93 23.71 -3.54
C LYS A 65 1.10 22.82 -2.30
N GLU A 66 0.67 23.29 -1.14
CA GLU A 66 0.73 22.52 0.11
C GLU A 66 -0.10 21.21 0.09
N TRP A 67 -1.16 21.13 -0.73
CA TRP A 67 -2.00 19.94 -0.88
C TRP A 67 -1.59 19.04 -2.07
N ALA A 68 -0.59 19.44 -2.87
CA ALA A 68 -0.27 18.79 -4.13
C ALA A 68 0.21 17.34 -3.97
N ARG A 69 0.99 17.00 -2.92
CA ARG A 69 1.40 15.61 -2.64
C ARG A 69 0.20 14.71 -2.27
N SER A 70 -0.73 15.22 -1.46
CA SER A 70 -1.98 14.51 -1.14
C SER A 70 -2.89 14.36 -2.37
N TRP A 71 -2.88 15.36 -3.27
CA TRP A 71 -3.61 15.29 -4.53
C TRP A 71 -3.01 14.28 -5.51
N ALA A 72 -1.68 14.15 -5.58
CA ALA A 72 -1.00 13.13 -6.39
C ALA A 72 -1.41 11.70 -5.97
N ARG A 73 -1.39 11.41 -4.66
CA ARG A 73 -1.88 10.12 -4.11
C ARG A 73 -3.35 9.89 -4.44
N ARG A 74 -4.19 10.90 -4.30
CA ARG A 74 -5.62 10.84 -4.68
C ARG A 74 -5.83 10.59 -6.17
N ALA A 75 -5.04 11.19 -7.05
CA ALA A 75 -5.13 10.99 -8.51
C ALA A 75 -4.79 9.54 -8.89
N ILE A 76 -3.75 8.96 -8.28
CA ILE A 76 -3.41 7.53 -8.42
C ILE A 76 -4.56 6.64 -7.93
N ILE A 77 -5.12 6.89 -6.73
CA ILE A 77 -6.27 6.12 -6.22
C ILE A 77 -7.47 6.20 -7.19
N GLN A 78 -7.79 7.38 -7.71
CA GLN A 78 -8.90 7.56 -8.67
C GLN A 78 -8.68 6.85 -10.01
N ASN A 79 -7.44 6.78 -10.50
CA ASN A 79 -7.13 6.02 -11.71
C ASN A 79 -7.13 4.51 -11.48
N ALA A 80 -6.60 4.05 -10.35
CA ALA A 80 -6.65 2.64 -9.98
C ALA A 80 -8.11 2.17 -9.89
N LEU A 81 -9.00 2.98 -9.31
CA LEU A 81 -10.44 2.70 -9.26
C LEU A 81 -11.05 2.55 -10.67
N ARG A 82 -10.65 3.38 -11.63
CA ARG A 82 -11.09 3.29 -13.04
C ARG A 82 -10.52 2.05 -13.76
N ILE A 83 -9.23 1.75 -13.59
CA ILE A 83 -8.52 0.68 -14.29
C ILE A 83 -8.90 -0.71 -13.74
N VAL A 84 -9.11 -0.82 -12.42
CA VAL A 84 -9.39 -2.10 -11.74
C VAL A 84 -10.89 -2.34 -11.54
N ASN A 85 -11.69 -1.28 -11.38
CA ASN A 85 -13.14 -1.35 -11.12
C ASN A 85 -13.51 -2.35 -9.99
N PRO A 86 -12.92 -2.20 -8.79
CA PRO A 86 -13.11 -3.16 -7.68
C PRO A 86 -14.55 -3.16 -7.19
N ARG A 87 -15.20 -4.33 -7.16
CA ARG A 87 -16.60 -4.49 -6.73
C ARG A 87 -16.72 -5.44 -5.53
N PRO A 88 -17.56 -5.14 -4.50
CA PRO A 88 -17.72 -6.00 -3.33
C PRO A 88 -18.06 -7.46 -3.68
N ASN A 89 -18.97 -7.63 -4.64
CA ASN A 89 -19.47 -8.93 -5.12
C ASN A 89 -18.78 -9.38 -6.41
N GLY A 90 -17.61 -8.83 -6.74
CA GLY A 90 -16.84 -9.27 -7.91
C GLY A 90 -16.32 -10.69 -7.74
N ARG A 91 -16.34 -11.49 -8.82
CA ARG A 91 -15.66 -12.80 -8.89
C ARG A 91 -14.13 -12.62 -9.00
N GLY A 92 -13.51 -11.99 -8.00
CA GLY A 92 -12.10 -12.19 -7.72
C GLY A 92 -11.89 -13.60 -7.16
N GLY A 93 -10.74 -14.21 -7.43
CA GLY A 93 -10.41 -15.53 -6.89
C GLY A 93 -10.56 -15.58 -5.37
N SER A 94 -10.93 -16.74 -4.83
CA SER A 94 -10.88 -16.92 -3.37
C SER A 94 -9.45 -16.76 -2.89
N TRP A 95 -9.25 -16.31 -1.65
CA TRP A 95 -8.03 -16.73 -0.95
C TRP A 95 -8.10 -18.26 -0.88
N ASP A 96 -7.16 -18.93 -1.50
CA ASP A 96 -7.10 -20.39 -1.58
C ASP A 96 -5.81 -20.90 -0.94
N SER A 97 -5.81 -22.18 -0.57
CA SER A 97 -4.64 -22.80 0.08
C SER A 97 -3.40 -22.79 -0.82
N SER A 98 -3.54 -22.71 -2.16
CA SER A 98 -2.39 -22.60 -3.07
C SER A 98 -1.71 -21.22 -2.98
N SER A 99 -2.45 -20.13 -2.78
CA SER A 99 -1.89 -18.80 -2.51
C SER A 99 -1.10 -18.79 -1.20
N MET A 100 -1.67 -19.39 -0.14
CA MET A 100 -0.99 -19.51 1.15
C MET A 100 0.29 -20.38 1.06
N ASN A 101 0.29 -21.42 0.22
CA ASN A 101 1.48 -22.22 -0.04
C ASN A 101 2.54 -21.47 -0.88
N ARG A 102 2.13 -20.72 -1.93
CA ARG A 102 3.04 -19.86 -2.70
C ARG A 102 3.72 -18.81 -1.85
N CYS A 103 2.99 -18.18 -0.93
CA CYS A 103 3.56 -17.25 0.04
C CYS A 103 4.52 -17.97 1.01
N GLY A 104 4.19 -19.21 1.42
CA GLY A 104 5.08 -20.08 2.20
C GLY A 104 6.38 -20.47 1.48
N GLU A 105 6.37 -20.63 0.16
CA GLU A 105 7.57 -20.87 -0.64
C GLU A 105 8.34 -19.57 -0.92
N MET A 106 7.64 -18.46 -1.19
CA MET A 106 8.22 -17.15 -1.52
C MET A 106 8.25 -16.19 -0.32
N LEU A 107 8.83 -16.62 0.81
CA LEU A 107 9.21 -15.71 1.91
C LEU A 107 10.47 -14.90 1.54
N SER A 108 10.30 -14.02 0.56
CA SER A 108 11.22 -12.94 0.22
C SER A 108 11.03 -11.76 1.20
N GLU A 109 11.96 -10.80 1.18
CA GLU A 109 11.86 -9.50 1.90
C GLU A 109 10.58 -8.70 1.61
N ARG A 110 9.81 -9.11 0.60
CA ARG A 110 8.59 -8.46 0.09
C ARG A 110 7.32 -9.30 0.31
N ALA A 111 7.33 -10.29 1.20
CA ALA A 111 6.19 -11.17 1.49
C ALA A 111 4.91 -10.39 1.82
N GLU A 112 5.01 -9.28 2.54
CA GLU A 112 3.89 -8.41 2.91
C GLU A 112 3.31 -7.65 1.70
N ILE A 113 4.18 -7.19 0.79
CA ILE A 113 3.77 -6.55 -0.47
C ILE A 113 3.04 -7.57 -1.36
N MET A 114 3.54 -8.81 -1.43
CA MET A 114 2.87 -9.89 -2.14
C MET A 114 1.52 -10.25 -1.51
N ALA A 115 1.44 -10.36 -0.18
CA ALA A 115 0.20 -10.64 0.53
C ALA A 115 -0.88 -9.56 0.29
N VAL A 116 -0.49 -8.29 0.16
CA VAL A 116 -1.41 -7.23 -0.27
C VAL A 116 -1.79 -7.39 -1.74
N ILE A 117 -0.85 -7.66 -2.64
CA ILE A 117 -1.14 -7.85 -4.08
C ILE A 117 -2.11 -9.01 -4.33
N GLU A 118 -1.91 -10.15 -3.66
CA GLU A 118 -2.77 -11.34 -3.76
C GLU A 118 -4.18 -11.14 -3.18
N LEU A 119 -4.44 -10.06 -2.42
CA LEU A 119 -5.81 -9.74 -1.97
C LEU A 119 -6.77 -9.63 -3.15
N ARG A 120 -7.99 -10.13 -2.93
CA ARG A 120 -9.12 -9.91 -3.83
C ARG A 120 -9.27 -8.41 -4.09
N PRO A 121 -9.49 -7.93 -5.34
CA PRO A 121 -9.33 -6.51 -5.67
C PRO A 121 -10.13 -5.54 -4.78
N PHE A 122 -11.35 -5.88 -4.35
CA PHE A 122 -12.10 -5.03 -3.42
C PHE A 122 -11.51 -4.99 -2.01
N ASP A 123 -11.12 -6.15 -1.46
CA ASP A 123 -10.46 -6.24 -0.15
C ASP A 123 -9.11 -5.50 -0.17
N ARG A 124 -8.40 -5.55 -1.30
CA ARG A 124 -7.14 -4.83 -1.55
C ARG A 124 -7.29 -3.32 -1.54
N PHE A 125 -8.24 -2.78 -2.32
CA PHE A 125 -8.50 -1.34 -2.35
C PHE A 125 -8.95 -0.83 -0.98
N VAL A 126 -9.83 -1.56 -0.29
CA VAL A 126 -10.25 -1.22 1.07
C VAL A 126 -9.07 -1.20 2.03
N PHE A 127 -8.18 -2.20 1.99
CA PHE A 127 -6.99 -2.23 2.84
C PHE A 127 -6.05 -1.04 2.56
N VAL A 128 -5.64 -0.84 1.31
CA VAL A 128 -4.71 0.22 0.93
C VAL A 128 -5.30 1.60 1.28
N MET A 129 -6.56 1.87 0.93
CA MET A 129 -7.18 3.17 1.21
C MET A 129 -7.37 3.41 2.71
N SER A 130 -7.90 2.43 3.46
CA SER A 130 -8.34 2.64 4.85
C SER A 130 -7.34 2.26 5.95
N VAL A 131 -6.20 1.67 5.59
CA VAL A 131 -5.13 1.28 6.51
C VAL A 131 -3.80 1.96 6.15
N LEU A 132 -3.42 2.01 4.86
CA LEU A 132 -2.14 2.61 4.45
C LEU A 132 -2.27 4.12 4.16
N GLU A 133 -3.30 4.53 3.42
CA GLU A 133 -3.56 5.93 3.06
C GLU A 133 -4.52 6.66 4.03
N GLY A 134 -4.97 5.98 5.10
CA GLY A 134 -5.68 6.60 6.22
C GLY A 134 -7.12 7.10 5.96
N TYR A 135 -7.75 6.73 4.84
CA TYR A 135 -9.12 7.15 4.52
C TYR A 135 -10.13 6.56 5.52
N SER A 136 -11.16 7.34 5.87
CA SER A 136 -12.22 6.81 6.74
C SER A 136 -13.05 5.75 6.01
N ASP A 137 -13.67 4.82 6.76
CA ASP A 137 -14.54 3.80 6.16
C ASP A 137 -15.75 4.43 5.43
N HIS A 138 -16.08 5.69 5.73
CA HIS A 138 -17.09 6.46 5.01
C HIS A 138 -16.57 6.98 3.65
N ASP A 139 -15.37 7.59 3.62
CA ASP A 139 -14.74 8.06 2.37
C ASP A 139 -14.50 6.90 1.41
N CYS A 140 -14.04 5.75 1.94
CA CYS A 140 -13.94 4.50 1.19
C CYS A 140 -15.29 4.07 0.63
N SER A 141 -16.38 4.11 1.41
CA SER A 141 -17.72 3.72 0.92
C SER A 141 -18.21 4.62 -0.23
N ILE A 142 -17.91 5.93 -0.18
CA ILE A 142 -18.23 6.89 -1.25
C ILE A 142 -17.39 6.62 -2.49
N LEU A 143 -16.07 6.48 -2.35
CA LEU A 143 -15.14 6.32 -3.47
C LEU A 143 -15.24 4.95 -4.17
N LEU A 144 -15.64 3.91 -3.44
CA LEU A 144 -15.87 2.55 -3.98
C LEU A 144 -17.32 2.30 -4.40
N GLY A 145 -18.24 3.25 -4.17
CA GLY A 145 -19.66 3.12 -4.54
C GLY A 145 -20.38 1.95 -3.83
N CYS A 146 -20.07 1.71 -2.55
CA CYS A 146 -20.52 0.55 -1.78
C CYS A 146 -21.04 0.95 -0.39
N SER A 147 -21.54 -0.01 0.39
CA SER A 147 -21.96 0.28 1.77
C SER A 147 -20.77 0.33 2.73
N ARG A 148 -20.92 1.05 3.85
CA ARG A 148 -19.94 1.01 4.96
C ARG A 148 -19.78 -0.39 5.55
N GLN A 149 -20.79 -1.27 5.41
CA GLN A 149 -20.69 -2.67 5.85
C GLN A 149 -19.79 -3.50 4.93
N ASP A 150 -19.84 -3.26 3.60
CA ASP A 150 -18.93 -3.89 2.63
C ASP A 150 -17.47 -3.53 2.95
N VAL A 151 -17.21 -2.23 3.21
CA VAL A 151 -15.89 -1.72 3.60
C VAL A 151 -15.41 -2.38 4.89
N LEU A 152 -16.21 -2.38 5.97
CA LEU A 152 -15.82 -3.01 7.23
C LEU A 152 -15.53 -4.52 7.06
N ALA A 153 -16.39 -5.26 6.35
CA ALA A 153 -16.20 -6.68 6.12
C ALA A 153 -14.95 -6.98 5.26
N ALA A 154 -14.64 -6.13 4.28
CA ALA A 154 -13.43 -6.22 3.46
C ALA A 154 -12.15 -5.90 4.25
N LYS A 155 -12.19 -4.84 5.05
CA LYS A 155 -11.09 -4.41 5.94
C LYS A 155 -10.72 -5.52 6.93
N THR A 156 -11.72 -6.15 7.55
CA THR A 156 -11.54 -7.30 8.45
C THR A 156 -10.87 -8.49 7.75
N ARG A 157 -11.38 -8.91 6.57
CA ARG A 157 -10.79 -10.03 5.81
C ARG A 157 -9.33 -9.77 5.41
N ALA A 158 -9.05 -8.56 4.93
CA ALA A 158 -7.71 -8.18 4.51
C ALA A 158 -6.72 -8.19 5.68
N LEU A 159 -7.09 -7.59 6.80
CA LEU A 159 -6.29 -7.61 8.03
C LEU A 159 -6.05 -9.03 8.55
N GLN A 160 -7.05 -9.92 8.49
CA GLN A 160 -6.92 -11.30 8.96
C GLN A 160 -5.87 -12.11 8.19
N GLN A 161 -5.88 -12.09 6.85
CA GLN A 161 -4.95 -12.91 6.05
C GLN A 161 -3.60 -12.22 5.78
N ILE A 162 -3.51 -10.88 5.86
CA ILE A 162 -2.18 -10.23 6.01
C ILE A 162 -1.56 -10.59 7.36
N GLY A 163 -2.35 -10.58 8.45
CA GLY A 163 -1.91 -11.01 9.77
C GLY A 163 -1.40 -12.45 9.79
N SER A 164 -2.09 -13.39 9.11
CA SER A 164 -1.64 -14.78 9.04
C SER A 164 -0.32 -14.97 8.27
N VAL A 165 -0.06 -14.16 7.23
CA VAL A 165 1.24 -14.15 6.54
C VAL A 165 2.35 -13.62 7.46
N ALA A 166 2.11 -12.52 8.16
CA ALA A 166 3.07 -11.96 9.12
C ALA A 166 3.37 -12.95 10.27
N GLU A 167 2.36 -13.64 10.79
CA GLU A 167 2.54 -14.71 11.78
C GLU A 167 3.37 -15.88 11.25
N LEU A 168 3.15 -16.32 10.00
CA LEU A 168 3.92 -17.41 9.39
C LEU A 168 5.39 -17.02 9.18
N ARG A 169 5.64 -15.77 8.78
CA ARG A 169 6.99 -15.22 8.65
C ARG A 169 7.72 -15.24 10.00
N LEU A 170 7.14 -14.64 11.05
CA LEU A 170 7.73 -14.60 12.40
C LEU A 170 8.00 -16.01 12.95
N LYS A 171 7.09 -16.97 12.70
CA LYS A 171 7.27 -18.37 13.11
C LYS A 171 8.46 -19.03 12.40
N ARG A 172 8.67 -18.78 11.09
CA ARG A 172 9.84 -19.32 10.38
C ARG A 172 11.14 -18.63 10.79
N GLU A 173 11.15 -17.31 10.96
CA GLU A 173 12.33 -16.56 11.45
C GLU A 173 12.77 -17.09 12.82
N ALA A 174 11.83 -17.39 13.72
CA ALA A 174 12.14 -18.07 14.99
C ALA A 174 12.70 -19.49 14.81
N SER A 175 12.17 -20.30 13.88
CA SER A 175 12.70 -21.64 13.58
C SER A 175 14.14 -21.59 13.05
N ILE A 176 14.42 -20.73 12.06
CA ILE A 176 15.77 -20.59 11.46
C ILE A 176 16.78 -20.21 12.55
N ASN A 177 16.46 -19.20 13.37
CA ASN A 177 17.32 -18.79 14.48
C ASN A 177 17.58 -19.94 15.47
N SER A 178 16.60 -20.82 15.71
CA SER A 178 16.78 -21.98 16.59
C SER A 178 17.65 -23.09 15.98
N GLU A 179 17.58 -23.31 14.68
CA GLU A 179 18.43 -24.28 13.96
C GLU A 179 19.88 -23.77 13.85
N GLU A 180 20.08 -22.48 13.57
CA GLU A 180 21.40 -21.85 13.53
C GLU A 180 22.09 -21.83 14.91
N LEU A 181 21.34 -21.60 15.99
CA LEU A 181 21.86 -21.70 17.36
C LEU A 181 22.27 -23.13 17.74
N LEU A 182 21.61 -24.16 17.19
CA LEU A 182 22.00 -25.56 17.39
C LEU A 182 23.22 -25.96 16.54
N ALA A 183 23.29 -25.48 15.29
CA ALA A 183 24.46 -25.72 14.43
C ALA A 183 25.74 -25.13 15.04
N ASN A 184 25.67 -23.88 15.52
CA ASN A 184 26.78 -23.16 16.13
C ASN A 184 27.18 -23.66 17.54
N GLN A 185 26.47 -24.66 18.10
CA GLN A 185 26.81 -25.30 19.38
C GLN A 185 27.60 -26.62 19.24
N SER A 186 27.94 -27.04 18.01
CA SER A 186 28.83 -28.20 17.80
C SER A 186 30.26 -27.90 18.30
N PRO A 187 30.80 -28.63 19.30
CA PRO A 187 32.07 -28.25 19.91
C PRO A 187 33.27 -28.68 19.06
N SER A 188 34.07 -27.71 18.63
CA SER A 188 35.42 -27.93 18.07
C SER A 188 36.42 -28.34 19.16
N SER A 189 36.23 -29.52 19.76
CA SER A 189 37.18 -30.10 20.72
C SER A 189 37.08 -31.64 20.74
N ILE A 190 38.09 -32.30 20.17
CA ILE A 190 38.75 -33.57 20.59
C ILE A 190 39.71 -33.97 19.45
N VAL A 191 40.90 -33.34 19.41
CA VAL A 191 42.12 -33.90 18.79
C VAL A 191 43.34 -33.37 19.56
N GLU A 192 43.49 -33.77 20.82
CA GLU A 192 44.77 -33.70 21.53
C GLU A 192 44.85 -34.87 22.53
N ALA A 193 46.08 -35.25 22.93
CA ALA A 193 46.41 -36.38 23.81
C ALA A 193 46.18 -37.81 23.23
N ALA A 194 46.92 -38.18 22.18
CA ALA A 194 47.13 -39.59 21.80
C ALA A 194 48.44 -39.84 20.97
N ALA A 195 49.58 -39.28 21.40
CA ALA A 195 50.93 -39.64 20.92
C ALA A 195 51.98 -39.28 21.99
#